data_AF-A0A2E5K1T8-F1
#
_entry.id   AF-A0A2E5K1T8-F1
#
_cell.length_a   1.000
_cell.length_b   1.000
_cell.length_c   1.000
_cell.angle_alpha   90.00
_cell.angle_beta   90.00
_cell.angle_gamma   90.00
#
_symmetry.space_group_name_H-M   'P 1'
#
loop_
_entity.id
_entity.type
_entity.pdbx_description
1 polymer ?
#
loop_
_entity_poly.entity_id
_entity_poly.type
_entity_poly.pdbx_seq_one_letter_code
_entity_poly.pdbx_strand_id
1 'polypeptide(L)'
;MKWLGIRIVLAGGVAVLLFIFKLEPAVPTLDAQSADSIQFLAIGRQGYLNKETLQIAKAMERIAAELSPHFAILSGDNFYPMGVQSVNDPLWKKKFEKQYKGPHLRGMYFYAVQGKY
;
A
#
# COMPACT_ATOMS: atom_id res chain seq x y z
N MET A 1 -40.61 12.62 -32.98
CA MET A 1 -40.26 11.35 -32.31
C MET A 1 -38.72 11.14 -32.34
N LYS A 2 -37.94 11.93 -31.59
CA LYS A 2 -36.45 11.81 -31.51
C LYS A 2 -35.86 12.16 -30.12
N TRP A 3 -36.70 12.30 -29.09
CA TRP A 3 -36.28 12.80 -27.77
C TRP A 3 -36.14 11.71 -26.69
N LEU A 4 -36.50 10.45 -27.00
CA LEU A 4 -36.47 9.35 -26.03
C LEU A 4 -35.09 8.66 -25.94
N GLY A 5 -34.30 8.64 -27.02
CA GLY A 5 -33.00 7.97 -27.08
C GLY A 5 -31.86 8.66 -26.32
N ILE A 6 -31.91 9.98 -26.16
CA ILE A 6 -30.86 10.78 -25.50
C ILE A 6 -30.86 10.59 -23.97
N ARG A 7 -32.03 10.32 -23.37
CA ARG A 7 -32.16 10.13 -21.91
C ARG A 7 -31.57 8.80 -21.41
N ILE A 8 -31.58 7.75 -22.24
CA ILE A 8 -31.08 6.42 -21.86
C ILE A 8 -29.55 6.39 -21.85
N VAL A 9 -28.89 7.09 -22.78
CA VAL A 9 -27.42 7.16 -22.84
C VAL A 9 -26.85 7.97 -21.67
N LEU A 10 -27.50 9.07 -21.28
CA LEU A 10 -27.12 9.85 -20.10
C LEU A 10 -27.34 9.09 -18.79
N ALA A 11 -28.47 8.39 -18.63
CA ALA A 11 -28.74 7.59 -17.43
C ALA A 11 -27.78 6.40 -17.29
N GLY A 12 -27.47 5.71 -18.39
CA GLY A 12 -26.49 4.62 -18.42
C GLY A 12 -25.06 5.11 -18.14
N GLY A 13 -24.66 6.24 -18.73
CA GLY A 13 -23.36 6.86 -18.48
C GLY A 13 -23.18 7.31 -17.03
N VAL A 14 -24.22 7.89 -16.42
CA VAL A 14 -24.20 8.28 -15.00
C VAL A 14 -24.17 7.05 -14.09
N ALA A 15 -24.92 5.99 -14.40
CA ALA A 15 -24.89 4.74 -13.63
C ALA A 15 -23.51 4.06 -13.70
N VAL A 16 -22.85 4.04 -14.85
CA VAL A 16 -21.47 3.52 -15.00
C VAL A 16 -20.47 4.40 -14.25
N LEU A 17 -20.60 5.73 -14.32
CA LEU A 17 -19.76 6.64 -13.55
C LEU A 17 -19.91 6.38 -12.04
N LEU A 18 -21.16 6.27 -11.55
CA LEU A 18 -21.46 5.96 -10.16
C LEU A 18 -20.94 4.58 -9.73
N PHE A 19 -20.91 3.61 -10.65
CA PHE A 19 -20.34 2.28 -10.39
C PHE A 19 -18.81 2.31 -10.28
N ILE A 20 -18.14 3.12 -11.11
CA ILE A 20 -16.69 3.36 -11.03
C ILE A 20 -16.32 4.09 -9.72
N PHE A 21 -17.14 5.04 -9.26
CA PHE A 21 -16.91 5.77 -8.00
C PHE A 21 -17.30 4.97 -6.74
N LYS A 22 -18.13 3.92 -6.85
CA LYS A 22 -18.51 3.03 -5.73
C LYS A 22 -17.51 1.91 -5.46
N LEU A 23 -16.49 1.76 -6.30
CA LEU A 23 -15.33 0.93 -5.99
C LEU A 23 -14.45 1.72 -5.01
N GLU A 24 -14.96 1.94 -3.79
CA GLU A 24 -14.06 2.10 -2.66
C GLU A 24 -13.13 0.89 -2.71
N PRO A 25 -11.79 1.07 -2.66
CA PRO A 25 -10.92 -0.07 -2.52
C PRO A 25 -11.45 -0.82 -1.31
N ALA A 26 -11.84 -2.09 -1.50
CA ALA A 26 -12.17 -2.94 -0.38
C ALA A 26 -11.05 -2.72 0.63
N VAL A 27 -11.39 -2.36 1.87
CA VAL A 27 -10.42 -2.40 2.95
C VAL A 27 -10.24 -3.90 3.19
N PRO A 28 -9.17 -4.58 2.73
CA PRO A 28 -8.96 -5.97 3.12
C PRO A 28 -9.05 -6.01 4.64
N THR A 29 -10.08 -6.67 5.14
CA THR A 29 -10.20 -6.97 6.56
C THR A 29 -8.98 -7.80 6.91
N LEU A 30 -8.23 -7.37 7.92
CA LEU A 30 -7.17 -8.22 8.46
C LEU A 30 -7.86 -9.50 8.96
N ASP A 31 -7.59 -10.64 8.32
CA ASP A 31 -8.00 -11.97 8.80
C ASP A 31 -7.47 -12.26 10.22
N ALA A 32 -6.62 -11.37 10.76
CA ALA A 32 -6.18 -11.31 12.14
C ALA A 32 -7.33 -11.36 13.17
N GLN A 33 -8.53 -10.89 12.84
CA GLN A 33 -9.65 -10.87 13.82
C GLN A 33 -10.15 -12.27 14.18
N SER A 34 -9.90 -13.27 13.32
CA SER A 34 -10.21 -14.69 13.56
C SER A 34 -8.96 -15.56 13.72
N ALA A 35 -7.77 -14.97 13.77
CA ALA A 35 -6.51 -15.72 13.83
C ALA A 35 -6.15 -16.09 15.28
N ASP A 36 -5.65 -17.32 15.47
CA ASP A 36 -5.14 -17.79 16.78
C ASP A 36 -3.88 -17.03 17.23
N SER A 37 -3.19 -16.36 16.30
CA SER A 37 -2.03 -15.52 16.60
C SER A 37 -1.90 -14.36 15.61
N ILE A 38 -1.33 -13.25 16.06
CA ILE A 38 -1.02 -12.10 15.21
C ILE A 38 0.46 -12.11 14.87
N GLN A 39 0.75 -12.34 13.60
CA GLN A 39 2.09 -12.24 13.03
C GLN A 39 2.25 -10.91 12.29
N PHE A 40 3.35 -10.20 12.52
CA PHE A 40 3.67 -8.95 11.84
C PHE A 40 5.18 -8.77 11.67
N LEU A 41 5.57 -7.97 10.66
CA LEU A 41 6.96 -7.56 10.47
C LEU A 41 7.20 -6.22 11.17
N ALA A 42 8.34 -6.03 11.83
CA ALA A 42 8.72 -4.76 12.43
C ALA A 42 10.09 -4.31 11.90
N ILE A 43 10.13 -3.14 11.24
CA ILE A 43 11.33 -2.60 10.60
C ILE A 43 11.46 -1.11 10.93
N GLY A 44 12.69 -0.64 11.15
CA GLY A 44 13.00 0.78 11.33
C GLY A 44 14.20 1.19 10.51
N ARG A 45 14.36 2.51 10.31
CA ARG A 45 15.53 3.12 9.65
C ARG A 45 15.79 2.63 8.22
N GLN A 46 14.74 2.20 7.54
CA GLN A 46 14.78 1.69 6.16
C GLN A 46 14.80 2.79 5.07
N GLY A 47 14.75 4.08 5.43
CA GLY A 47 14.54 5.18 4.48
C GLY A 47 15.70 5.53 3.54
N TYR A 48 16.80 4.77 3.56
CA TYR A 48 17.83 4.83 2.53
C TYR A 48 17.53 3.86 1.38
N LEU A 49 18.01 4.17 0.18
CA LEU A 49 18.04 3.22 -0.93
C LEU A 49 19.49 2.81 -1.16
N ASN A 50 19.92 1.76 -0.45
CA ASN A 50 21.27 1.20 -0.55
C ASN A 50 21.21 -0.33 -0.54
N LYS A 51 22.37 -0.98 -0.56
CA LYS A 51 22.46 -2.43 -0.65
C LYS A 51 21.82 -3.12 0.56
N GLU A 52 22.00 -2.54 1.73
CA GLU A 52 21.53 -3.05 3.02
C GLU A 52 20.00 -2.99 3.10
N THR A 53 19.38 -1.85 2.77
CA THR A 53 17.92 -1.72 2.81
C THR A 53 17.24 -2.58 1.74
N LEU A 54 17.88 -2.80 0.59
CA LEU A 54 17.43 -3.76 -0.41
C LEU A 54 17.52 -5.21 0.07
N GLN A 55 18.54 -5.58 0.85
CA GLN A 55 18.64 -6.91 1.45
C GLN A 55 17.56 -7.13 2.51
N ILE A 56 17.26 -6.12 3.33
CA ILE A 56 16.15 -6.16 4.30
C ILE A 56 14.82 -6.37 3.57
N ALA A 57 14.55 -5.61 2.51
CA ALA A 57 13.31 -5.78 1.73
C ALA A 57 13.19 -7.19 1.10
N LYS A 58 14.29 -7.76 0.62
CA LYS A 58 14.30 -9.15 0.13
C LYS A 58 14.04 -10.17 1.23
N ALA A 59 14.60 -9.96 2.42
CA ALA A 59 14.37 -10.83 3.58
C ALA A 59 12.90 -10.75 4.03
N MET A 60 12.34 -9.54 4.08
CA MET A 60 10.91 -9.33 4.36
C MET A 60 10.03 -10.09 3.36
N GLU A 61 10.33 -10.00 2.07
CA GLU A 61 9.56 -10.72 1.04
C GLU A 61 9.62 -12.24 1.24
N ARG A 62 10.81 -12.78 1.55
CA ARG A 62 10.99 -14.21 1.83
C ARG A 62 10.19 -14.65 3.06
N ILE A 63 10.29 -13.90 4.15
CA ILE A 63 9.54 -14.18 5.38
C ILE A 63 8.03 -14.06 5.13
N ALA A 64 7.60 -13.08 4.34
CA ALA A 64 6.20 -12.91 3.99
C ALA A 64 5.66 -14.09 3.16
N ALA A 65 6.48 -14.65 2.27
CA ALA A 65 6.13 -15.87 1.53
C ALA A 65 5.97 -17.10 2.45
N GLU A 66 6.79 -17.21 3.50
CA GLU A 66 6.82 -18.36 4.39
C GLU A 66 5.74 -18.28 5.49
N LEU A 67 5.54 -17.11 6.09
CA LEU A 67 4.76 -16.95 7.32
C LEU A 67 3.46 -16.18 7.14
N SER A 68 3.24 -15.55 5.97
CA SER A 68 2.04 -14.75 5.66
C SER A 68 1.65 -13.77 6.79
N PRO A 69 2.55 -12.85 7.19
CA PRO A 69 2.27 -11.90 8.26
C PRO A 69 1.10 -10.99 7.87
N HIS A 70 0.30 -10.61 8.85
CA HIS A 70 -0.93 -9.83 8.64
C HIS A 70 -0.65 -8.38 8.23
N PHE A 71 0.45 -7.81 8.73
CA PHE A 71 0.86 -6.44 8.43
C PHE A 71 2.35 -6.21 8.75
N ALA A 72 2.84 -5.04 8.38
CA ALA A 72 4.16 -4.53 8.75
C ALA A 72 4.04 -3.23 9.55
N ILE A 73 4.97 -3.01 10.49
CA ILE A 73 5.16 -1.76 11.22
C ILE A 73 6.47 -1.13 10.77
N LEU A 74 6.41 0.16 10.40
CA LEU A 74 7.57 1.00 10.17
C LEU A 74 7.79 1.91 11.39
N SER A 75 8.83 1.63 12.17
CA SER A 75 9.10 2.31 13.45
C SER A 75 9.76 3.69 13.32
N GLY A 76 9.83 4.24 12.11
CA GLY A 76 10.30 5.60 11.85
C GLY A 76 11.54 5.68 10.97
N ASP A 77 11.94 6.93 10.71
CA ASP A 77 12.99 7.31 9.76
C ASP A 77 12.79 6.68 8.37
N ASN A 78 11.58 6.88 7.86
CA ASN A 78 11.07 6.21 6.67
C ASN A 78 11.66 6.78 5.37
N PHE A 79 12.16 8.02 5.39
CA PHE A 79 12.69 8.71 4.21
C PHE A 79 13.90 9.59 4.56
N TYR A 80 15.10 9.06 4.39
CA TYR A 80 16.33 9.84 4.58
C TYR A 80 16.69 10.70 3.36
N PRO A 81 17.42 11.83 3.54
CA PRO A 81 17.77 12.45 4.82
C PRO A 81 16.77 13.54 5.28
N MET A 82 15.81 13.94 4.46
CA MET A 82 14.93 15.10 4.72
C MET A 82 13.44 14.81 4.53
N GLY A 83 13.03 13.55 4.66
CA GLY A 83 11.63 13.18 4.46
C GLY A 83 11.15 13.28 3.01
N VAL A 84 9.83 13.27 2.86
CA VAL A 84 9.10 13.57 1.63
C VAL A 84 8.52 14.98 1.72
N GLN A 85 8.48 15.72 0.60
CA GLN A 85 7.98 17.09 0.58
C GLN A 85 6.46 17.18 0.35
N SER A 86 5.86 16.14 -0.21
CA SER A 86 4.43 16.07 -0.47
C SER A 86 3.97 14.64 -0.70
N VAL A 87 2.66 14.45 -0.84
CA VAL A 87 2.06 13.17 -1.27
C VAL A 87 2.48 12.76 -2.70
N ASN A 88 2.96 13.71 -3.51
CA ASN A 88 3.40 13.48 -4.88
C ASN A 88 4.93 13.35 -5.00
N ASP A 89 5.65 13.31 -3.87
CA ASP A 89 7.11 13.22 -3.87
C ASP A 89 7.57 11.91 -4.54
N PRO A 90 8.46 11.95 -5.56
CA PRO A 90 8.98 10.76 -6.22
C PRO A 90 9.68 9.75 -5.29
N LEU A 91 10.08 10.16 -4.09
CA LEU A 91 10.66 9.29 -3.09
C LEU A 91 9.70 8.18 -2.65
N TRP A 92 8.38 8.39 -2.65
CA TRP A 92 7.39 7.34 -2.40
C TRP A 92 7.61 6.15 -3.34
N LYS A 93 7.61 6.42 -4.64
CA LYS A 93 7.82 5.39 -5.65
C LYS A 93 9.21 4.76 -5.56
N LYS A 94 10.24 5.57 -5.35
CA LYS A 94 11.65 5.12 -5.40
C LYS A 94 12.05 4.29 -4.18
N LYS A 95 11.66 4.70 -2.98
CA LYS A 95 12.16 4.16 -1.70
C LYS A 95 11.15 3.30 -0.95
N PHE A 96 9.87 3.37 -1.31
CA PHE A 96 8.84 2.55 -0.69
C PHE A 96 8.24 1.58 -1.72
N GLU A 97 7.49 2.08 -2.71
CA GLU A 97 6.73 1.21 -3.63
C GLU A 97 7.62 0.25 -4.42
N LYS A 98 8.74 0.72 -4.98
CA LYS A 98 9.67 -0.14 -5.72
C LYS A 98 10.49 -1.06 -4.83
N GLN A 99 10.70 -0.68 -3.57
CA GLN A 99 11.49 -1.46 -2.61
C GLN A 99 10.67 -2.65 -2.08
N TYR A 100 9.38 -2.44 -1.82
CA TYR A 100 8.44 -3.45 -1.31
C TYR A 100 7.45 -3.94 -2.37
N LYS A 101 7.93 -4.13 -3.61
CA LYS A 101 7.10 -4.51 -4.77
C LYS A 101 6.83 -6.01 -4.93
N GLY A 102 7.40 -6.85 -4.07
CA GLY A 102 7.31 -8.30 -4.21
C GLY A 102 5.87 -8.79 -4.00
N PRO A 103 5.46 -9.92 -4.59
CA PRO A 103 4.08 -10.39 -4.56
C PRO A 103 3.51 -10.59 -3.15
N HIS A 104 4.35 -10.92 -2.15
CA HIS A 104 3.91 -11.14 -0.77
C HIS A 104 3.88 -9.85 0.07
N LEU A 105 4.62 -8.81 -0.32
CA LEU A 105 4.54 -7.49 0.32
C LEU A 105 3.61 -6.52 -0.42
N ARG A 106 3.35 -6.74 -1.71
CA ARG A 106 2.46 -5.91 -2.52
C ARG A 106 1.02 -6.08 -2.03
N GLY A 107 0.45 -5.00 -1.50
CA GLY A 107 -0.91 -5.00 -0.95
C GLY A 107 -0.96 -5.33 0.55
N MET A 108 0.18 -5.64 1.18
CA MET A 108 0.30 -5.70 2.62
C MET A 108 0.10 -4.31 3.24
N TYR A 109 -0.51 -4.27 4.41
CA TYR A 109 -0.63 -3.03 5.18
C TYR A 109 0.68 -2.66 5.87
N PHE A 110 1.07 -1.40 5.75
CA PHE A 110 2.19 -0.81 6.48
C PHE A 110 1.67 0.27 7.44
N TYR A 111 1.81 0.03 8.73
CA TYR A 111 1.53 1.01 9.77
C TYR A 111 2.82 1.75 10.11
N ALA A 112 2.89 3.03 9.77
CA ALA A 112 4.10 3.82 9.94
C ALA A 112 3.94 4.87 11.04
N VAL A 113 5.02 5.06 11.80
CA VAL A 113 5.18 6.23 12.69
C VAL A 113 6.28 7.15 12.14
N GLN A 114 6.27 8.41 12.57
CA GLN A 114 7.30 9.37 12.18
C GLN A 114 8.54 9.23 13.06
N GLY A 115 9.73 9.28 12.44
CA GLY A 115 11.01 9.35 13.13
C GLY A 115 11.57 10.75 13.17
N LYS A 116 12.87 10.88 13.46
CA LYS A 116 13.58 12.16 13.45
C LYS A 116 13.77 12.69 12.02
N TYR A 117 13.97 11.79 11.06
CA TYR A 117 14.23 12.11 9.65
C TYR A 117 13.04 11.79 8.76
#